data_AF-K3WRB7-F1
#
_entry.id   AF-K3WRB7-F1
#
_cell.length_a   1.000
_cell.length_b   1.000
_cell.length_c   1.000
_cell.angle_alpha   90.00
_cell.angle_beta   90.00
_cell.angle_gamma   90.00
#
_symmetry.space_group_name_H-M   'P 1'
#
loop_
_entity.id
_entity.type
_entity.pdbx_description
1 polymer ?
#
loop_
_entity_poly.entity_id
_entity_poly.type
_entity_poly.pdbx_seq_one_letter_code
_entity_poly.pdbx_strand_id
1 'polypeptide(L)'
;MADDLYGDLDTSIGALEKKEAIDLKRKAEQENAALRRELTLLQTQNRQLGQRNQVLEVNVSTLFATAQNEIRRKDKEIQRLRDALDAQERRPRNDAARAHRGGTGSGSYSASSSKSPSHSRHSSLERRA
;
A
#
# COMPACT_ATOMS: atom_id res chain seq x y z
N MET A 1 57.01 65.98 7.20
CA MET A 1 56.57 65.31 5.96
C MET A 1 55.31 64.56 6.33
N ALA A 2 54.16 65.01 5.85
CA ALA A 2 52.92 64.28 6.06
C ALA A 2 52.89 63.20 4.99
N ASP A 3 53.19 61.96 5.38
CA ASP A 3 52.93 60.79 4.54
C ASP A 3 51.43 60.79 4.23
N ASP A 4 51.08 60.95 2.96
CA ASP A 4 49.71 60.87 2.48
C ASP A 4 49.22 59.43 2.68
N LEU A 5 48.49 59.25 3.78
CA LEU A 5 47.96 57.97 4.25
C LEU A 5 46.93 57.34 3.30
N TYR A 6 46.51 58.06 2.25
CA TYR A 6 45.47 57.64 1.32
C TYR A 6 45.90 57.71 -0.16
N GLY A 7 47.20 57.91 -0.43
CA GLY A 7 47.72 58.04 -1.79
C GLY A 7 47.61 56.77 -2.65
N ASP A 8 47.32 55.62 -2.03
CA ASP A 8 47.07 54.33 -2.69
C ASP A 8 45.57 54.02 -2.89
N LEU A 9 44.67 54.84 -2.36
CA LEU A 9 43.24 54.63 -2.47
C LEU A 9 42.74 55.13 -3.82
N ASP A 10 42.65 54.22 -4.80
CA ASP A 10 42.08 54.49 -6.11
C ASP A 10 40.56 54.78 -5.98
N THR A 11 40.25 56.06 -5.86
CA THR A 11 38.87 56.61 -5.78
C THR A 11 38.33 57.00 -7.15
N SER A 12 39.00 56.60 -8.23
CA SER A 12 38.49 56.85 -9.58
C SER A 12 37.12 56.18 -9.76
N ILE A 13 36.25 56.83 -10.54
CA ILE A 13 34.90 56.34 -10.83
C ILE A 13 34.94 54.89 -11.36
N GLY A 14 35.92 54.58 -12.22
CA GLY A 14 36.09 53.23 -12.77
C GLY A 14 36.52 52.17 -11.74
N ALA A 15 37.31 52.53 -10.72
CA ALA A 15 37.65 51.61 -9.63
C ALA A 15 36.43 51.31 -8.75
N LEU A 16 35.58 52.31 -8.51
CA LEU A 16 34.35 52.16 -7.75
C LEU A 16 33.32 51.31 -8.51
N GLU A 17 33.08 51.59 -9.79
CA GLU A 17 32.19 50.80 -10.66
C GLU A 17 32.63 49.33 -10.78
N LYS A 18 33.95 49.10 -10.89
CA LYS A 18 34.50 47.73 -10.93
C LYS A 18 34.26 46.99 -9.61
N LYS A 19 34.41 47.67 -8.47
CA LYS A 19 34.13 47.08 -7.16
C LYS A 19 32.64 46.74 -7.03
N GLU A 20 31.75 47.65 -7.40
CA GLU A 20 30.31 47.41 -7.39
C GLU A 20 29.91 46.24 -8.29
N ALA A 21 30.50 46.14 -9.48
CA ALA A 21 30.28 45.02 -10.39
C ALA A 21 30.74 43.67 -9.80
N ILE A 22 31.89 43.66 -9.10
CA ILE A 22 32.40 42.47 -8.40
C ILE A 22 31.45 42.07 -7.26
N ASP A 23 30.98 43.03 -6.48
CA ASP A 23 30.07 42.77 -5.35
C ASP A 23 28.71 42.24 -5.83
N LEU A 24 28.15 42.82 -6.90
CA LEU A 24 26.93 42.34 -7.54
C LEU A 24 27.11 40.93 -8.10
N LYS A 25 28.22 40.67 -8.80
CA LYS A 25 28.53 39.34 -9.32
C LYS A 25 28.63 38.31 -8.19
N ARG A 26 29.33 38.65 -7.11
CA ARG A 26 29.48 37.77 -5.94
C ARG A 26 28.13 37.47 -5.30
N LYS A 27 27.26 38.47 -5.15
CA LYS A 27 25.90 38.29 -4.63
C LYS A 27 25.08 37.37 -5.53
N ALA A 28 25.11 37.59 -6.84
CA ALA A 28 24.42 36.74 -7.80
C ALA A 28 24.93 35.28 -7.78
N GLU A 29 26.24 35.07 -7.66
CA GLU A 29 26.83 33.73 -7.54
C GLU A 29 26.41 33.02 -6.24
N GLN A 30 26.35 33.74 -5.12
CA GLN A 30 25.86 33.21 -3.85
C GLN A 30 24.39 32.81 -3.91
N GLU A 31 23.53 33.67 -4.47
CA GLU A 31 22.12 33.39 -4.66
C GLU A 31 21.92 32.21 -5.61
N ASN A 32 22.68 32.14 -6.71
CA ASN A 32 22.62 31.02 -7.64
C ASN A 32 23.01 29.70 -6.98
N ALA A 33 24.06 29.72 -6.14
CA ALA A 33 24.47 28.54 -5.39
C ALA A 33 23.41 28.09 -4.37
N ALA A 34 22.76 29.04 -3.68
CA ALA A 34 21.67 28.75 -2.76
C ALA A 34 20.46 28.12 -3.49
N LEU A 35 20.04 28.73 -4.59
CA LEU A 35 18.93 28.23 -5.41
C LEU A 35 19.20 26.83 -5.98
N ARG A 36 20.44 26.53 -6.40
CA ARG A 36 20.81 25.18 -6.85
C ARG A 36 20.69 24.14 -5.74
N ARG A 37 21.08 24.48 -4.51
CA ARG A 37 20.93 23.59 -3.35
C ARG A 37 19.46 23.35 -3.04
N GLU A 38 18.65 24.40 -3.03
CA GLU A 38 17.21 24.31 -2.80
C GLU A 38 16.51 23.48 -3.87
N LEU A 39 16.84 23.70 -5.15
CA LEU A 39 16.29 22.92 -6.26
C LEU A 39 16.64 21.43 -6.12
N THR A 40 17.88 21.10 -5.72
CA THR A 40 18.29 19.71 -5.48
C THR A 40 17.53 19.08 -4.31
N LEU A 41 17.33 19.84 -3.23
CA LEU A 41 16.54 19.41 -2.07
C LEU A 41 15.09 19.13 -2.48
N LEU A 42 14.45 20.06 -3.17
CA LEU A 42 13.07 19.94 -3.62
C LEU A 42 12.89 18.77 -4.60
N GLN A 43 13.82 18.56 -5.53
CA GLN A 43 13.80 17.41 -6.43
C GLN A 43 13.91 16.09 -5.66
N THR A 44 14.77 16.03 -4.65
CA THR A 44 14.92 14.84 -3.80
C THR A 44 13.65 14.55 -3.01
N GLN A 45 13.07 15.59 -2.40
CA GLN A 45 11.80 15.48 -1.67
C GLN A 45 10.66 15.04 -2.59
N ASN A 46 10.56 15.61 -3.79
CA ASN A 46 9.52 15.25 -4.76
C ASN A 46 9.63 13.78 -5.18
N ARG A 47 10.84 13.28 -5.45
CA ARG A 47 11.08 11.86 -5.72
C ARG A 47 10.65 10.96 -4.56
N GLN A 48 11.02 11.33 -3.33
CA GLN A 48 10.62 10.57 -2.13
C GLN A 48 9.12 10.56 -1.92
N LEU A 49 8.45 11.70 -2.14
CA LEU A 49 6.99 11.80 -2.06
C LEU A 49 6.32 10.95 -3.13
N GLY A 50 6.83 10.96 -4.37
CA GLY A 50 6.33 10.10 -5.44
C GLY A 50 6.43 8.60 -5.10
N GLN A 51 7.58 8.16 -4.55
CA GLN A 51 7.75 6.78 -4.09
C GLN A 51 6.78 6.41 -2.97
N ARG A 52 6.59 7.30 -1.99
CA ARG A 52 5.64 7.06 -0.89
C ARG A 52 4.21 6.99 -1.39
N ASN A 53 3.81 7.87 -2.30
CA ASN A 53 2.48 7.84 -2.91
C ASN A 53 2.23 6.53 -3.64
N GLN A 54 3.19 6.06 -4.44
CA GLN A 54 3.04 4.79 -5.15
C GLN A 54 2.87 3.60 -4.20
N VAL A 55 3.64 3.57 -3.10
CA VAL A 55 3.47 2.54 -2.05
C VAL A 55 2.08 2.63 -1.41
N LEU A 56 1.62 3.84 -1.08
CA LEU A 56 0.30 4.04 -0.49
C LEU A 56 -0.84 3.62 -1.44
N GLU A 57 -0.75 3.93 -2.72
CA GLU A 57 -1.74 3.51 -3.73
C GLU A 57 -1.86 2.00 -3.83
N VAL A 58 -0.73 1.28 -3.85
CA VAL A 58 -0.71 -0.18 -3.86
C VAL A 58 -1.30 -0.74 -2.56
N ASN A 59 -0.92 -0.17 -1.42
CA ASN A 59 -1.41 -0.61 -0.11
C ASN A 59 -2.92 -0.42 0.02
N VAL A 60 -3.44 0.75 -0.36
CA VAL A 60 -4.87 1.05 -0.32
C VAL A 60 -5.64 0.09 -1.25
N SER A 61 -5.15 -0.13 -2.46
CA SER A 61 -5.76 -1.07 -3.41
C SER A 61 -5.79 -2.50 -2.86
N THR A 62 -4.70 -2.95 -2.25
CA THR A 62 -4.58 -4.27 -1.64
C THR A 62 -5.52 -4.43 -0.44
N LEU A 63 -5.55 -3.42 0.45
CA LEU A 63 -6.45 -3.40 1.61
C LEU A 63 -7.91 -3.43 1.19
N PHE A 64 -8.27 -2.65 0.16
CA PHE A 64 -9.62 -2.62 -0.38
C PHE A 64 -10.04 -3.99 -0.94
N ALA A 65 -9.20 -4.60 -1.79
CA ALA A 65 -9.47 -5.94 -2.32
C ALA A 65 -9.59 -6.99 -1.21
N THR A 66 -8.73 -6.90 -0.19
CA THR A 66 -8.76 -7.80 0.97
C THR A 66 -10.06 -7.63 1.77
N ALA A 67 -10.46 -6.39 2.05
CA ALA A 67 -11.70 -6.09 2.75
C ALA A 67 -12.93 -6.58 1.97
N GLN A 68 -12.97 -6.36 0.65
CA GLN A 68 -14.05 -6.89 -0.20
C GLN A 68 -14.14 -8.41 -0.15
N ASN A 69 -13.00 -9.11 -0.20
CA ASN A 69 -12.97 -10.56 -0.12
C ASN A 69 -13.41 -11.06 1.26
N GLU A 70 -13.02 -10.37 2.33
CA GLU A 70 -13.43 -10.70 3.69
C GLU A 70 -14.94 -10.51 3.90
N ILE A 71 -15.49 -9.40 3.41
CA ILE A 71 -16.95 -9.17 3.42
C ILE A 71 -17.68 -10.29 2.68
N ARG A 72 -17.27 -10.61 1.45
CA ARG A 72 -17.89 -11.70 0.68
C ARG A 72 -17.78 -13.05 1.38
N ARG A 73 -16.66 -13.32 2.07
CA ARG A 73 -16.48 -14.54 2.86
C ARG A 73 -17.47 -14.59 4.01
N LYS A 74 -17.63 -13.47 4.73
CA LYS A 74 -18.56 -13.34 5.85
C LYS A 74 -20.02 -13.41 5.41
N ASP A 75 -20.38 -12.83 4.26
CA ASP A 75 -21.72 -12.94 3.69
C ASP A 75 -22.08 -14.40 3.38
N LYS A 76 -21.14 -15.16 2.80
CA LYS A 76 -21.32 -16.60 2.55
C LYS A 76 -21.48 -17.40 3.84
N GLU A 77 -20.73 -17.04 4.88
CA GLU A 77 -20.82 -17.67 6.20
C GLU A 77 -22.18 -17.37 6.85
N ILE A 78 -22.63 -16.12 6.81
CA ILE A 78 -23.96 -15.70 7.27
C ILE A 78 -25.05 -16.46 6.54
N GLN A 79 -24.96 -16.57 5.21
CA GLN A 79 -25.96 -17.30 4.43
C GLN A 79 -25.99 -18.78 4.83
N ARG A 80 -24.84 -19.43 4.97
CA ARG A 80 -24.77 -20.82 5.46
C ARG A 80 -25.42 -20.99 6.83
N LEU A 81 -25.17 -20.06 7.76
CA LEU A 81 -25.74 -20.11 9.11
C LEU A 81 -27.26 -19.93 9.09
N ARG A 82 -27.76 -19.02 8.24
CA ARG A 82 -29.21 -18.83 8.02
C ARG A 82 -29.85 -20.10 7.44
N ASP A 83 -29.25 -20.67 6.39
CA ASP A 83 -29.75 -21.89 5.77
C ASP A 83 -29.79 -23.07 6.77
N ALA A 84 -28.79 -23.17 7.65
CA ALA A 84 -28.74 -24.19 8.70
C ALA A 84 -29.82 -23.99 9.77
N LEU A 85 -30.08 -22.74 10.17
CA LEU A 85 -31.15 -22.41 11.11
C LEU A 85 -32.52 -22.77 10.52
N ASP A 86 -32.78 -22.35 9.28
CA ASP A 86 -34.01 -22.68 8.56
C ASP A 86 -34.21 -24.20 8.43
N ALA A 87 -33.15 -24.95 8.14
CA ALA A 87 -33.20 -26.41 8.06
C ALA A 87 -33.50 -27.07 9.42
N GLN A 88 -33.00 -26.50 10.51
CA GLN A 88 -33.28 -26.97 11.87
C GLN A 88 -34.73 -26.67 12.28
N GLU A 89 -35.26 -25.49 11.94
CA GLU A 89 -36.66 -25.13 12.20
C GLU A 89 -37.64 -25.94 11.35
N ARG A 90 -37.25 -26.27 10.11
CA ARG A 90 -38.04 -27.12 9.20
C ARG A 90 -37.95 -28.60 9.51
N ARG A 91 -37.08 -29.05 10.42
CA ARG A 91 -37.15 -30.43 10.91
C ARG A 91 -38.46 -30.60 11.68
N PRO A 92 -39.42 -31.40 11.17
CA PRO A 92 -40.60 -31.69 11.96
C PRO A 92 -40.16 -32.40 13.23
N ARG A 93 -40.75 -32.03 14.37
CA ARG A 93 -40.67 -32.76 15.65
C ARG A 93 -41.28 -34.16 15.48
N ASN A 94 -40.63 -35.03 14.70
CA ASN A 94 -41.10 -36.39 14.41
C ASN A 94 -40.78 -37.38 15.54
N ASP A 95 -40.20 -36.92 16.64
CA ASP A 95 -39.83 -37.78 17.77
C ASP A 95 -41.02 -38.13 18.69
N ALA A 96 -42.21 -37.56 18.48
CA ALA A 96 -43.41 -37.89 19.27
C ALA A 96 -44.33 -38.94 18.63
N ALA A 97 -44.14 -39.33 17.35
CA ALA A 97 -45.10 -40.18 16.63
C ALA A 97 -44.57 -41.59 16.24
N ARG A 98 -43.34 -41.95 16.61
CA ARG A 98 -42.71 -43.24 16.19
C ARG A 98 -42.50 -44.25 17.34
N ALA A 99 -43.13 -44.06 18.50
CA ALA A 99 -43.10 -45.04 19.60
C ALA A 99 -44.20 -46.12 19.50
N HIS A 100 -45.13 -46.05 18.54
CA HIS A 100 -46.21 -47.02 18.35
C HIS A 100 -46.29 -47.56 16.92
N ARG A 101 -45.26 -48.26 16.45
CA ARG A 101 -45.46 -49.31 15.44
C ARG A 101 -44.29 -50.28 15.45
N GLY A 102 -44.55 -51.48 15.94
CA GLY A 102 -43.62 -52.59 15.94
C GLY A 102 -43.21 -53.02 14.54
N GLY A 103 -42.21 -53.89 14.49
CA GLY A 103 -41.80 -54.54 13.26
C GLY A 103 -40.32 -54.85 13.23
N THR A 104 -39.97 -55.98 13.83
CA THR A 104 -38.77 -56.76 13.55
C THR A 104 -38.42 -56.74 12.06
N GLY A 105 -37.24 -56.23 11.71
CA GLY A 105 -36.78 -56.12 10.33
C GLY A 105 -35.26 -56.10 10.26
N SER A 106 -34.69 -57.30 10.19
CA SER A 106 -33.33 -57.61 9.72
C SER A 106 -32.97 -56.83 8.44
N GLY A 107 -31.72 -56.35 8.30
CA GLY A 107 -31.25 -55.82 7.02
C GLY A 107 -29.93 -55.05 7.03
N SER A 108 -28.83 -55.80 6.92
CA SER A 108 -27.58 -55.48 6.20
C SER A 108 -26.95 -54.08 6.31
N TYR A 109 -25.82 -54.05 7.00
CA TYR A 109 -24.74 -53.07 6.89
C TYR A 109 -23.99 -53.29 5.56
N SER A 110 -24.12 -52.35 4.63
CA SER A 110 -23.22 -52.25 3.47
C SER A 110 -22.31 -51.05 3.65
N ALA A 111 -21.02 -51.36 3.85
CA ALA A 111 -19.91 -50.44 3.87
C ALA A 111 -19.53 -49.95 2.46
N SER A 112 -18.62 -48.97 2.41
CA SER A 112 -18.00 -48.29 1.25
C SER A 112 -18.66 -46.96 0.87
N SER A 113 -17.96 -45.89 0.49
CA SER A 113 -16.55 -45.74 0.13
C SER A 113 -16.13 -44.29 0.39
N SER A 114 -15.04 -44.10 1.13
CA SER A 114 -14.32 -42.83 1.20
C SER A 114 -13.70 -42.51 -0.16
N LYS A 115 -14.09 -41.40 -0.76
CA LYS A 115 -13.42 -40.86 -1.96
C LYS A 115 -12.89 -39.48 -1.63
N SER A 116 -11.65 -39.44 -1.16
CA SER A 116 -10.83 -38.23 -1.06
C SER A 116 -10.24 -37.92 -2.44
N PRO A 117 -10.41 -36.72 -3.00
CA PRO A 117 -9.61 -36.28 -4.14
C PRO A 117 -8.27 -35.72 -3.65
N SER A 118 -7.21 -36.39 -4.08
CA SER A 118 -5.81 -35.98 -3.97
C SER A 118 -5.49 -34.75 -4.85
N HIS A 119 -4.47 -34.04 -4.40
CA HIS A 119 -3.77 -32.87 -4.96
C HIS A 119 -3.76 -32.65 -6.49
N SER A 120 -3.81 -31.37 -6.87
CA SER A 120 -2.90 -30.84 -7.91
C SER A 120 -2.47 -29.41 -7.55
N ARG A 121 -1.21 -29.27 -7.15
CA ARG A 121 -0.49 -27.99 -7.07
C ARG A 121 0.14 -27.77 -8.44
N HIS A 122 -0.31 -26.76 -9.18
CA HIS A 122 0.47 -26.22 -10.29
C HIS A 122 1.09 -24.90 -9.84
N SER A 123 2.40 -24.95 -9.58
CA SER A 123 3.28 -23.79 -9.58
C SER A 123 3.81 -23.58 -10.99
N SER A 124 3.59 -22.40 -11.56
CA SER A 124 4.37 -21.91 -12.68
C SER A 124 4.79 -20.47 -12.38
N LEU A 125 6.00 -20.39 -11.80
CA LEU A 125 6.87 -19.24 -11.79
C LEU A 125 7.57 -19.16 -13.16
N GLU A 126 7.09 -18.29 -14.03
CA GLU A 126 7.85 -17.72 -15.14
C GLU A 126 7.87 -16.21 -14.87
N ARG A 127 8.94 -15.53 -14.44
CA ARG A 127 10.32 -15.43 -14.94
C ARG A 127 10.41 -15.15 -16.43
N ARG A 128 10.36 -13.86 -16.78
CA ARG A 128 11.15 -13.16 -17.83
C ARG A 128 10.89 -11.65 -17.65
N ALA A 129 11.91 -10.90 -17.23
CA ALA A 129 12.95 -10.26 -18.05
C ALA A 129 12.43 -8.96 -18.65
#